data_AF-A0A8X8ZWM6-F1
#
_entry.id   AF-A0A8X8ZWM6-F1
#
_cell.length_a   1.000
_cell.length_b   1.000
_cell.length_c   1.000
_cell.angle_alpha   90.00
_cell.angle_beta   90.00
_cell.angle_gamma   90.00
#
_symmetry.space_group_name_H-M   'P 1'
#
loop_
_entity.id
_entity.type
_entity.pdbx_description
1 polymer ?
#
loop_
_entity_poly.entity_id
_entity_poly.type
_entity_poly.pdbx_seq_one_letter_code
_entity_poly.pdbx_strand_id
1 'polypeptide(L)'
;MKPKKPPTAFFYFMEDFRKEYRDDNPDIKSMRDIGKACGEKWKTMAYEEKVMYYDIATEKRAEFDIAMTNFTKKKESGEFDEDDSQLEDDSDFDG
;
A
#
# COMPACT_ATOMS: atom_id res chain seq x y z
N MET A 1 -16.40 -1.40 11.04
CA MET A 1 -15.33 -1.59 10.02
C MET A 1 -14.65 -0.26 9.71
N LYS A 2 -13.48 0.04 10.31
CA LYS A 2 -12.67 1.19 9.88
C LYS A 2 -12.19 0.95 8.44
N PRO A 3 -12.24 1.94 7.55
CA PRO A 3 -11.64 1.75 6.24
C PRO A 3 -10.12 1.61 6.43
N LYS A 4 -9.52 0.61 5.77
CA LYS A 4 -8.07 0.33 5.79
C LYS A 4 -7.30 1.40 5.02
N LYS A 5 -6.17 1.89 5.58
CA LYS A 5 -5.31 2.91 4.96
C LYS A 5 -5.18 2.69 3.45
N PRO A 6 -5.28 3.75 2.63
CA PRO A 6 -5.26 3.61 1.19
C PRO A 6 -3.91 3.04 0.76
N PRO A 7 -3.88 2.07 -0.18
CA PRO A 7 -2.63 1.54 -0.69
C PRO A 7 -1.80 2.65 -1.34
N THR A 8 -0.50 2.67 -1.09
CA THR A 8 0.43 3.63 -1.69
C THR A 8 0.84 3.20 -3.10
N ALA A 9 1.46 4.11 -3.87
CA ALA A 9 2.00 3.81 -5.20
C ALA A 9 2.92 2.58 -5.19
N PHE A 10 3.75 2.50 -4.16
CA PHE A 10 4.63 1.37 -3.92
C PHE A 10 3.88 0.06 -3.67
N PHE A 11 2.69 0.09 -3.07
CA PHE A 11 1.89 -1.11 -2.83
C PHE A 11 1.34 -1.68 -4.14
N TYR A 12 0.81 -0.83 -5.02
CA TYR A 12 0.36 -1.25 -6.35
C TYR A 12 1.51 -1.85 -7.16
N PHE A 13 2.66 -1.17 -7.17
CA PHE A 13 3.86 -1.69 -7.78
C PHE A 13 4.30 -3.02 -7.15
N MET A 14 4.29 -3.14 -5.83
CA MET A 14 4.67 -4.36 -5.13
C MET A 14 3.75 -5.53 -5.49
N GLU A 15 2.44 -5.34 -5.60
CA GLU A 15 1.52 -6.42 -5.97
C GLU A 15 1.81 -6.96 -7.37
N ASP A 16 2.06 -6.08 -8.34
CA ASP A 16 2.41 -6.45 -9.70
C ASP A 16 3.80 -7.08 -9.76
N PHE A 17 4.79 -6.45 -9.14
CA PHE A 17 6.14 -6.99 -9.04
C PHE A 17 6.15 -8.35 -8.37
N ARG A 18 5.34 -8.57 -7.31
CA ARG A 18 5.25 -9.87 -6.63
C ARG A 18 4.65 -10.94 -7.54
N LYS A 19 3.75 -10.59 -8.48
CA LYS A 19 3.23 -11.54 -9.48
C LYS A 19 4.32 -11.89 -10.48
N GLU A 20 4.92 -10.88 -11.11
CA GLU A 20 6.01 -11.08 -12.08
C GLU A 20 7.18 -11.84 -11.47
N TYR A 21 7.63 -11.44 -10.27
CA TYR A 21 8.78 -12.03 -9.62
C TYR A 21 8.56 -13.49 -9.26
N ARG A 22 7.33 -13.89 -8.89
CA ARG A 22 7.01 -15.30 -8.65
C ARG A 22 6.92 -16.11 -9.94
N ASP A 23 6.43 -15.50 -11.02
CA ASP A 23 6.35 -16.17 -12.33
C ASP A 23 7.76 -16.37 -12.91
N ASP A 24 8.64 -15.39 -12.75
CA ASP A 24 10.02 -15.42 -13.21
C ASP A 24 10.91 -16.26 -12.28
N ASN A 25 10.62 -16.27 -10.97
CA ASN A 25 11.35 -17.01 -9.94
C ASN A 25 10.39 -17.86 -9.09
N PRO A 26 9.91 -19.00 -9.62
CA PRO A 26 8.98 -19.89 -8.91
C PRO A 26 9.56 -20.49 -7.61
N ASP A 27 10.89 -20.50 -7.48
CA ASP A 27 11.61 -20.93 -6.29
C ASP A 27 11.58 -19.90 -5.15
N ILE A 28 11.42 -18.61 -5.46
CA ILE A 28 11.47 -17.54 -4.46
C ILE A 28 10.06 -17.22 -3.97
N LYS A 29 9.66 -17.88 -2.88
CA LYS A 29 8.39 -17.64 -2.18
C LYS A 29 8.52 -16.73 -0.96
N SER A 30 9.76 -16.38 -0.60
CA SER A 30 10.10 -15.57 0.55
C SER A 30 9.69 -14.11 0.31
N MET A 31 8.74 -13.61 1.12
CA MET A 31 8.33 -12.20 1.07
C MET A 31 9.47 -11.24 1.36
N ARG A 32 10.48 -11.68 2.14
CA ARG A 32 11.66 -10.87 2.45
C ARG A 32 12.50 -10.60 1.21
N ASP A 33 12.71 -11.62 0.38
CA ASP A 33 13.53 -11.51 -0.83
C ASP A 33 12.79 -10.72 -1.92
N ILE A 34 11.48 -10.96 -2.05
CA ILE A 34 10.63 -10.16 -2.94
C ILE A 34 10.62 -8.69 -2.51
N GLY A 35 10.50 -8.41 -1.20
CA GLY A 35 10.51 -7.05 -0.67
C GLY A 35 11.82 -6.32 -0.93
N LYS A 36 12.96 -7.00 -0.80
CA LYS A 36 14.28 -6.44 -1.15
C LYS A 36 14.37 -6.11 -2.64
N ALA A 37 14.06 -7.09 -3.50
CA ALA A 37 14.12 -6.90 -4.96
C ALA A 37 13.14 -5.82 -5.43
N CYS A 38 11.94 -5.78 -4.83
CA CYS A 38 10.93 -4.75 -5.08
C CYS A 38 11.44 -3.36 -4.69
N GLY A 39 12.09 -3.21 -3.52
CA GLY A 39 12.65 -1.94 -3.09
C GLY A 39 13.77 -1.44 -4.00
N GLU A 40 14.66 -2.34 -4.45
CA GLU A 40 15.72 -2.00 -5.40
C GLU A 40 15.17 -1.66 -6.78
N LYS A 41 14.20 -2.44 -7.28
CA LYS A 41 13.51 -2.18 -8.56
C LYS A 41 12.76 -0.86 -8.51
N TRP A 42 12.06 -0.56 -7.41
CA TRP A 42 11.40 0.72 -7.22
C TRP A 42 12.41 1.86 -7.20
N LYS A 43 13.55 1.76 -6.50
CA LYS A 43 14.57 2.82 -6.53
C LYS A 43 15.13 3.06 -7.94
N THR A 44 15.34 1.99 -8.70
CA THR A 44 15.91 2.04 -10.06
C THR A 44 14.89 2.33 -11.17
N MET A 45 13.59 2.19 -10.91
CA MET A 45 12.53 2.49 -11.87
C MET A 45 12.53 3.95 -12.31
N ALA A 46 12.13 4.17 -13.57
CA ALA A 46 11.97 5.51 -14.12
C ALA A 46 10.83 6.26 -13.40
N TYR A 47 10.96 7.58 -13.34
CA TYR A 47 9.92 8.43 -12.76
C TYR A 47 8.60 8.29 -13.52
N GLU A 48 8.62 8.16 -14.84
CA GLU A 48 7.43 8.01 -15.69
C GLU A 48 6.59 6.78 -15.32
N GLU A 49 7.23 5.64 -15.10
CA GLU A 49 6.52 4.43 -14.67
C GLU A 49 6.00 4.56 -13.24
N LYS A 50 6.77 5.20 -12.35
CA LYS A 50 6.32 5.50 -10.99
C LYS A 50 5.12 6.43 -10.98
N VAL A 51 5.08 7.45 -11.86
CA VAL A 51 4.00 8.44 -11.95
C VAL A 51 2.66 7.75 -12.17
N MET A 52 2.59 6.75 -13.06
CA MET A 52 1.38 5.95 -13.24
C MET A 52 0.87 5.34 -11.92
N TYR A 53 1.77 4.77 -11.12
CA TYR A 53 1.40 4.22 -9.80
C TYR A 53 1.07 5.30 -8.77
N TYR A 54 1.73 6.47 -8.82
CA TYR A 54 1.41 7.62 -7.98
C TYR A 54 0.04 8.20 -8.30
N ASP A 55 -0.35 8.27 -9.57
CA ASP A 55 -1.67 8.74 -10.00
C ASP A 55 -2.76 7.80 -9.50
N ILE A 56 -2.60 6.49 -9.71
CA ILE A 56 -3.52 5.46 -9.19
C ILE A 56 -3.64 5.55 -7.66
N ALA A 57 -2.51 5.68 -6.96
CA ALA A 57 -2.52 5.77 -5.51
C ALA A 57 -3.16 7.08 -5.00
N THR A 58 -2.97 8.18 -5.72
CA THR A 58 -3.58 9.48 -5.38
C THR A 58 -5.09 9.43 -5.55
N GLU A 59 -5.58 8.85 -6.66
CA GLU A 59 -7.02 8.65 -6.89
C GLU A 59 -7.64 7.77 -5.80
N LYS A 60 -7.00 6.63 -5.50
CA LYS A 60 -7.47 5.68 -4.48
C LYS A 60 -7.39 6.24 -3.06
N ARG A 61 -6.42 7.11 -2.79
CA ARG A 61 -6.35 7.87 -1.54
C ARG A 61 -7.49 8.87 -1.41
N ALA A 62 -7.84 9.57 -2.48
CA ALA A 62 -9.00 10.47 -2.47
C ALA A 62 -10.32 9.72 -2.23
N GLU A 63 -10.51 8.55 -2.87
CA GLU A 63 -11.66 7.67 -2.61
C GLU A 63 -11.71 7.21 -1.14
N PHE A 64 -10.56 6.83 -0.59
CA PHE A 64 -10.44 6.44 0.80
C PHE A 64 -10.76 7.58 1.76
N ASP A 65 -10.26 8.79 1.53
CA ASP A 65 -10.49 9.94 2.39
C ASP A 65 -11.99 10.31 2.45
N ILE A 66 -12.70 10.17 1.33
CA ILE A 66 -14.16 10.32 1.26
C ILE A 66 -14.86 9.21 2.06
N ALA A 67 -14.46 7.95 1.87
CA ALA A 67 -15.02 6.82 2.60
C ALA A 67 -14.75 6.91 4.12
N MET A 68 -13.57 7.36 4.51
CA MET A 68 -13.15 7.59 5.89
C MET A 68 -13.90 8.74 6.54
N THR A 69 -14.16 9.82 5.80
CA THR A 69 -15.00 10.93 6.29
C THR A 69 -16.43 10.46 6.57
N ASN A 70 -17.01 9.67 5.67
CA ASN A 70 -18.34 9.08 5.86
C ASN A 70 -18.37 8.10 7.03
N PHE A 71 -17.33 7.26 7.17
CA PHE A 71 -17.19 6.34 8.28
C PHE A 71 -17.03 7.08 9.62
N THR A 72 -16.23 8.15 9.67
CA THR A 72 -15.99 8.94 10.89
C THR A 72 -17.27 9.64 11.34
N LYS A 73 -18.02 10.26 10.42
CA LYS A 73 -19.36 10.80 10.73
C LYS A 73 -20.31 9.73 11.27
N LYS A 74 -20.26 8.52 10.72
CA LYS A 74 -21.10 7.39 11.16
C LYS A 74 -20.64 6.77 12.49
N LYS A 75 -19.35 6.90 12.81
CA LYS A 75 -18.75 6.51 14.08
C LYS A 75 -19.08 7.50 15.20
N GLU A 76 -19.12 8.80 14.90
CA GLU A 76 -19.58 9.84 15.85
C GLU A 76 -21.05 9.67 16.25
N SER A 77 -21.87 9.01 15.41
CA SER A 77 -23.25 8.64 15.76
C SER A 77 -23.41 7.40 16.66
N GLY A 78 -22.31 6.77 17.12
CA GLY A 78 -22.35 5.81 18.23
C GLY A 78 -22.71 4.35 17.90
N GLU A 79 -22.62 3.91 16.64
CA GLU A 79 -22.67 2.48 16.28
C GLU A 79 -21.24 1.87 16.31
N PHE A 80 -21.08 0.83 17.15
CA PHE A 80 -19.88 0.03 17.52
C PHE A 80 -19.10 -0.54 16.29
N ASP A 81 -17.81 -0.93 16.30
CA ASP A 81 -17.08 -1.94 17.07
C ASP A 81 -15.56 -1.70 16.97
N GLU A 82 -14.88 -2.12 18.03
CA GLU A 82 -13.45 -2.20 18.25
C GLU A 82 -12.86 -3.41 17.52
N ASP A 83 -12.02 -3.22 16.49
CA ASP A 83 -11.12 -4.29 16.03
C ASP A 83 -9.94 -3.76 15.19
N ASP A 84 -8.83 -4.46 15.38
CA ASP A 84 -7.63 -4.60 14.56
C ASP A 84 -6.61 -3.44 14.48
N SER A 85 -5.79 -3.42 15.51
CA SER A 85 -4.34 -3.71 15.48
C SER A 85 -3.52 -3.45 14.19
N GLN A 86 -2.31 -2.92 14.44
CA GLN A 86 -1.11 -3.00 13.62
C GLN A 86 -1.17 -2.38 12.21
N LEU A 87 -0.62 -1.18 12.09
CA LEU A 87 0.56 -0.92 11.24
C LEU A 87 1.10 0.42 11.73
N GLU A 88 1.91 0.33 12.80
CA GLU A 88 2.89 1.35 13.16
C GLU A 88 3.71 1.61 11.89
N ASP A 89 3.57 2.82 11.38
CA ASP A 89 4.35 3.33 10.29
C ASP A 89 5.71 3.65 10.91
N ASP A 90 6.63 2.68 10.90
CA ASP A 90 8.06 2.91 11.13
C ASP A 90 8.59 3.76 9.96
N SER A 91 8.17 5.02 9.91
CA SER A 91 8.77 6.07 9.12
C SER A 91 10.02 6.56 9.85
N ASP A 92 11.02 5.69 9.96
CA ASP A 92 12.40 6.05 10.28
C ASP A 92 13.35 5.23 9.40
N PHE A 93 13.47 5.65 8.15
CA PHE A 93 14.65 5.39 7.33
C PHE A 93 15.08 6.72 6.70
N ASP A 94 15.57 7.63 7.54
CA ASP A 94 16.47 8.71 7.14
C ASP A 94 17.51 8.88 8.26
N GLY A 95 18.76 8.46 8.02
CA GLY A 95 19.91 8.64 8.93
C GLY A 95 20.72 7.38 9.19
#